data_AF-A0A0F3MD62-F1
#
_entry.id   AF-A0A0F3MD62-F1
#
_cell.length_a   1.000
_cell.length_b   1.000
_cell.length_c   1.000
_cell.angle_alpha   90.00
_cell.angle_beta   90.00
_cell.angle_gamma   90.00
#
_symmetry.space_group_name_H-M   'P 1'
#
loop_
_entity.id
_entity.type
_entity.pdbx_description
1 polymer ?
#
loop_
_entity_poly.entity_id
_entity_poly.type
_entity_poly.pdbx_seq_one_letter_code
_entity_poly.pdbx_strand_id
1 'polypeptide(L)' 'MLWHKAYQHKSRVSMIAGLCNNQIIAPVIFEGNCNKAIFTTYLETILIKELLPGQIVIMDNINFHKNNTQ' A
#
# COMPACT_ATOMS: atom_id res chain seq x y z
N MET A 1 41.43 12.71 -0.49
CA MET A 1 41.02 11.83 -1.59
C MET A 1 39.51 11.70 -1.54
N LEU A 2 38.85 12.12 -2.62
CA LEU A 2 37.43 12.52 -2.67
C LEU A 2 36.46 11.35 -2.46
N TRP A 3 35.43 11.63 -1.66
CA TRP A 3 34.10 11.01 -1.62
C TRP A 3 33.71 10.16 -2.83
N HIS A 4 33.31 8.90 -2.58
CA HIS A 4 32.23 8.19 -3.30
C HIS A 4 31.66 7.11 -2.36
N LYS A 5 30.83 7.49 -1.38
CA LYS A 5 29.85 6.51 -0.89
C LYS A 5 28.79 6.39 -1.98
N ALA A 6 28.98 5.44 -2.89
CA ALA A 6 27.93 5.03 -3.81
C ALA A 6 26.69 4.72 -2.97
N TYR A 7 25.57 5.38 -3.25
CA TYR A 7 24.31 5.09 -2.59
C TYR A 7 23.92 3.65 -2.93
N GLN A 8 24.18 2.72 -2.01
CA GLN A 8 23.76 1.34 -2.14
C GLN A 8 22.23 1.34 -2.04
N HIS A 9 21.55 0.96 -3.12
CA HIS A 9 20.08 0.82 -3.11
C HIS A 9 19.69 -0.26 -2.09
N LYS A 10 19.38 0.18 -0.87
CA LYS A 10 18.87 -0.70 0.18
C LYS A 10 17.53 -1.26 -0.30
N SER A 11 17.31 -2.57 -0.16
CA SER A 11 16.00 -3.16 -0.47
C SER A 11 14.93 -2.38 0.28
N ARG A 12 13.89 -1.94 -0.44
CA ARG A 12 12.79 -1.19 0.16
C ARG A 12 11.81 -2.19 0.75
N VAL A 13 11.41 -1.99 1.99
CA VAL A 13 10.31 -2.72 2.62
C VAL A 13 9.20 -1.70 2.88
N SER A 14 8.00 -2.00 2.41
CA SER A 14 6.81 -1.15 2.52
C SER A 14 5.74 -1.87 3.33
N MET A 15 4.82 -1.10 3.91
CA MET A 15 3.62 -1.61 4.57
C MET A 15 2.37 -0.93 4.01
N ILE A 16 1.30 -1.68 3.85
CA ILE A 16 -0.05 -1.19 3.59
C ILE A 16 -0.99 -1.74 4.66
N ALA A 17 -1.88 -0.90 5.18
CA ALA A 17 -2.87 -1.29 6.19
C ALA A 17 -4.05 -0.31 6.16
N GLY A 18 -5.20 -0.74 6.69
CA GLY A 18 -6.31 0.14 7.02
C GLY A 18 -6.18 0.69 8.45
N LEU A 19 -6.79 1.85 8.71
CA LEU A 19 -6.97 2.40 10.05
C LEU A 19 -8.47 2.58 10.32
N CYS A 20 -8.99 1.91 11.35
CA CYS A 20 -10.40 1.99 11.75
C CYS A 20 -10.49 2.05 13.27
N ASN A 21 -11.25 2.99 13.84
CA ASN A 21 -11.41 3.14 15.31
C ASN A 21 -10.08 3.16 16.08
N ASN A 22 -9.08 3.88 15.57
CA ASN A 22 -7.72 3.94 16.12
C ASN A 22 -6.96 2.60 16.14
N GLN A 23 -7.40 1.60 15.37
CA GLN A 23 -6.77 0.29 15.25
C GLN A 23 -6.31 0.03 13.82
N ILE A 24 -5.12 -0.55 13.70
CA ILE A 24 -4.60 -1.04 12.41
C ILE A 24 -5.34 -2.33 12.05
N ILE A 25 -5.88 -2.39 10.84
CA ILE A 25 -6.53 -3.58 10.27
C ILE A 25 -5.83 -3.97 8.97
N ALA A 26 -5.94 -5.24 8.57
CA ALA A 26 -5.36 -5.75 7.33
C ALA A 26 -3.88 -5.35 7.09
N PRO A 27 -2.94 -5.47 8.05
CA PRO A 27 -1.55 -5.09 7.79
C PRO A 27 -0.85 -6.08 6.85
N VAL A 28 -0.14 -5.56 5.85
CA VAL A 28 0.71 -6.33 4.94
C VAL A 28 2.05 -5.65 4.76
N ILE A 29 3.12 -6.42 4.94
CA ILE A 29 4.50 -6.00 4.68
C ILE A 29 4.98 -6.66 3.38
N PHE A 30 5.60 -5.89 2.50
CA PHE A 30 6.08 -6.37 1.21
C PHE A 30 7.35 -5.63 0.77
N GLU A 31 8.11 -6.25 -0.12
CA GLU A 31 9.32 -5.65 -0.70
C GLU A 31 8.99 -4.77 -1.92
N GLY A 32 9.79 -3.71 -2.10
CA GLY A 32 9.67 -2.78 -3.21
C GLY A 32 8.61 -1.69 -2.99
N ASN A 33 8.07 -1.20 -4.11
CA ASN A 33 7.15 -0.07 -4.12
C ASN A 33 5.70 -0.51 -4.22
N CYS A 34 4.80 0.15 -3.48
CA CYS A 34 3.36 -0.01 -3.70
C CYS A 34 3.04 0.43 -5.14
N ASN A 35 2.38 -0.45 -5.89
CA ASN A 35 1.93 -0.20 -7.25
C ASN A 35 0.50 -0.68 -7.39
N LYS A 36 -0.09 -0.47 -8.58
CA LYS A 36 -1.48 -0.85 -8.85
C LYS A 36 -1.76 -2.32 -8.55
N ALA A 37 -0.89 -3.25 -8.98
CA ALA A 37 -1.11 -4.68 -8.80
C ALA A 37 -1.13 -5.06 -7.31
N ILE A 38 -0.14 -4.61 -6.54
CA ILE A 38 -0.06 -4.87 -5.09
C ILE A 38 -1.29 -4.29 -4.40
N PHE A 39 -1.67 -3.06 -4.73
CA PHE A 39 -2.82 -2.40 -4.13
C PHE A 39 -4.15 -3.09 -4.47
N THR A 40 -4.38 -3.46 -5.73
CA THR A 40 -5.60 -4.18 -6.15
C THR A 40 -5.70 -5.54 -5.47
N THR A 41 -4.61 -6.32 -5.46
CA THR A 41 -4.59 -7.60 -4.74
C THR A 41 -4.85 -7.41 -3.25
N TYR A 42 -4.26 -6.41 -2.62
CA TYR A 42 -4.50 -6.07 -1.22
C TYR A 42 -5.98 -5.76 -0.96
N LEU A 43 -6.62 -4.93 -1.79
CA LEU A 43 -8.04 -4.62 -1.66
C LEU A 43 -8.93 -5.87 -1.79
N GLU A 44 -8.74 -6.63 -2.86
CA GLU A 44 -9.61 -7.75 -3.24
C GLU A 44 -9.45 -8.97 -2.34
N THR A 45 -8.27 -9.15 -1.74
CA THR A 45 -7.95 -10.40 -1.03
C THR A 45 -7.77 -10.23 0.47
N ILE A 46 -7.50 -9.01 0.95
CA ILE A 46 -7.16 -8.75 2.34
C ILE A 46 -8.10 -7.70 2.94
N LEU A 47 -8.08 -6.44 2.45
CA LEU A 47 -8.86 -5.37 3.06
C LEU A 47 -10.37 -5.67 3.07
N ILE A 48 -10.92 -6.14 1.95
CA ILE A 48 -12.37 -6.38 1.84
C ILE A 48 -12.92 -7.38 2.87
N LYS A 49 -12.08 -8.29 3.37
CA LYS A 49 -12.47 -9.30 4.37
C LYS A 49 -12.58 -8.71 5.78
N GLU A 50 -11.86 -7.63 6.04
CA GLU A 50 -11.90 -6.91 7.33
C GLU A 50 -13.02 -5.87 7.39
N LEU A 51 -13.60 -5.50 6.24
CA LEU A 51 -14.65 -4.50 6.15
C LEU A 51 -16.03 -5.10 6.43
N LEU A 52 -16.84 -4.36 7.17
CA LEU A 52 -18.26 -4.63 7.37
C LEU A 52 -19.10 -3.92 6.31
N PRO A 53 -20.26 -4.49 5.94
CA PRO A 53 -21.21 -3.81 5.05
C PRO A 53 -21.53 -2.39 5.54
N GLY A 54 -21.45 -1.41 4.64
CA GLY A 54 -21.72 0.00 4.93
C GLY A 54 -20.50 0.80 5.43
N GLN A 55 -19.35 0.19 5.66
CA GLN A 55 -18.12 0.92 5.95
C GLN A 55 -17.57 1.64 4.70
N ILE A 56 -16.99 2.82 4.92
CA ILE A 56 -16.41 3.65 3.87
C ILE A 56 -14.89 3.57 3.94
N VAL A 57 -14.27 3.28 2.80
CA VAL A 57 -12.81 3.32 2.64
C VAL A 57 -12.41 4.71 2.15
N ILE A 58 -11.55 5.38 2.90
CA ILE A 58 -10.95 6.67 2.52
C ILE A 58 -9.48 6.40 2.16
N MET A 59 -9.07 6.86 0.98
CA MET A 59 -7.71 6.69 0.45
C MET A 59 -7.23 8.02 -0.12
N ASP A 60 -5.92 8.16 -0.30
CA ASP A 60 -5.35 9.32 -0.95
C ASP A 60 -5.65 9.35 -2.46
N ASN A 61 -5.43 10.50 -3.09
CA ASN A 61 -5.77 10.73 -4.50
C ASN A 61 -4.56 10.47 -5.42
N ILE A 62 -4.02 9.26 -5.39
CA ILE A 62 -2.89 8.88 -6.26
C ILE A 62 -3.35 8.07 -7.47
N ASN A 63 -2.59 8.20 -8.57
CA ASN A 63 -3.05 7.74 -9.89
C ASN A 63 -3.37 6.25 -9.97
N PHE A 64 -2.67 5.40 -9.23
CA PHE A 64 -2.91 3.95 -9.29
C PHE A 64 -4.09 3.47 -8.44
N HIS A 65 -4.69 4.35 -7.61
CA HIS A 65 -6.00 4.07 -6.99
C HIS A 65 -7.15 4.27 -7.96
N LYS A 66 -6.90 4.94 -9.09
CA LYS A 66 -7.91 5.19 -10.13
C LYS A 66 -7.90 4.04 -11.12
N ASN A 67 -9.09 3.63 -11.55
CA ASN A 67 -9.23 2.77 -12.71
C ASN A 67 -9.04 3.63 -13.97
N ASN A 68 -7.86 3.53 -14.57
CA ASN A 68 -7.63 3.95 -15.95
C ASN A 68 -8.30 2.93 -16.89
N THR A 69 -9.62 2.83 -16.85
CA THR A 69 -10.38 2.38 -18.00
C THR A 69 -10.50 3.63 -18.89
N GLN A 70 -9.52 3.81 -19.77
CA GLN A 70 -9.82 4.43 -21.06
C GLN A 70 -10.47 3.36 -21.93
#